data_AF-A0A7R9R042-F1
#
_entry.id   AF-A0A7R9R042-F1
#
_cell.length_a   1.000
_cell.length_b   1.000
_cell.length_c   1.000
_cell.angle_alpha   90.00
_cell.angle_beta   90.00
_cell.angle_gamma   90.00
#
_symmetry.space_group_name_H-M   'P 1'
#
loop_
_entity.id
_entity.type
_entity.pdbx_description
1 polymer ?
#
loop_
_entity_poly.entity_id
_entity_poly.type
_entity_poly.pdbx_seq_one_letter_code
_entity_poly.pdbx_strand_id
1 'polypeptide(L)'
;MVLGLQLSIARAGSTINMNVMKPIYDWLGHSYSGYQQLGVALMLASVVAGYDLVIGIVLAIRDTWAEKKLKIKEAKSEDKISPKDVKEFHLDYWTITAIIMFYYMTIFPFVSFGVLFFARKFKFNATDSRTVNSIVYMISMGASPILGALMGRLGRNLIFVLIAVLITMGAHALMAFTFLTPWVGMS
;
A
#
# COMPACT_ATOMS: atom_id res chain seq x y z
N MET A 1 6.03 16.26 1.38
CA MET A 1 5.85 16.00 -0.06
C MET A 1 6.49 14.68 -0.50
N VAL A 2 7.77 14.45 -0.20
CA VAL A 2 8.52 13.22 -0.60
C VAL A 2 7.82 11.93 -0.14
N LEU A 3 7.40 11.85 1.14
CA LEU A 3 6.74 10.65 1.68
C LEU A 3 5.38 10.35 1.02
N GLY A 4 4.61 11.37 0.67
CA GLY A 4 3.31 11.20 -0.01
C GLY A 4 3.46 10.69 -1.44
N LEU A 5 4.47 11.19 -2.17
CA LEU A 5 4.79 10.74 -3.52
C LEU A 5 5.34 9.30 -3.52
N GLN A 6 6.22 8.97 -2.57
CA GLN A 6 6.72 7.61 -2.40
C GLN A 6 5.58 6.63 -2.13
N LEU A 7 4.64 7.00 -1.26
CA LEU A 7 3.46 6.18 -0.97
C LEU A 7 2.58 6.00 -2.22
N SER A 8 2.36 7.06 -3.02
CA SER A 8 1.64 6.95 -4.28
C SER A 8 2.26 5.94 -5.24
N ILE A 9 3.59 5.98 -5.41
CA ILE A 9 4.31 5.04 -6.29
C ILE A 9 4.15 3.59 -5.78
N ALA A 10 4.25 3.37 -4.47
CA ALA A 10 4.02 2.05 -3.88
C ALA A 10 2.58 1.53 -4.13
N ARG A 11 1.58 2.42 -4.06
CA ARG A 11 0.17 2.09 -4.32
C ARG A 11 -0.11 1.81 -5.80
N ALA A 12 0.58 2.52 -6.70
CA ALA A 12 0.57 2.21 -8.13
C ALA A 12 1.05 0.78 -8.39
N GLY A 13 2.18 0.38 -7.79
CA GLY A 13 2.71 -0.98 -7.90
C GLY A 13 1.71 -2.06 -7.43
N SER A 14 1.05 -1.84 -6.29
CA SER A 14 0.02 -2.78 -5.78
C SER A 14 -1.19 -2.88 -6.71
N THR A 15 -1.64 -1.75 -7.27
CA THR A 15 -2.76 -1.70 -8.22
C THR A 15 -2.43 -2.47 -9.50
N ILE A 16 -1.23 -2.25 -10.05
CA ILE A 16 -0.73 -2.96 -11.22
C ILE A 16 -0.67 -4.47 -10.93
N ASN A 17 -0.08 -4.87 -9.81
CA ASN A 17 0.01 -6.29 -9.44
C ASN A 17 -1.37 -6.97 -9.36
N MET A 18 -2.35 -6.34 -8.69
CA MET A 18 -3.68 -6.92 -8.52
C MET A 18 -4.47 -7.05 -9.84
N ASN A 19 -4.25 -6.14 -10.79
CA ASN A 19 -4.99 -6.11 -12.05
C ASN A 19 -4.28 -6.88 -13.18
N VAL A 20 -2.95 -6.96 -13.16
CA VAL A 20 -2.14 -7.56 -14.26
C VAL A 20 -1.81 -9.03 -14.01
N MET A 21 -1.67 -9.47 -12.75
CA MET A 21 -1.22 -10.83 -12.43
C MET A 21 -2.18 -11.91 -12.95
N LYS A 22 -3.50 -11.65 -12.91
CA LYS A 22 -4.49 -12.63 -13.39
C LYS A 22 -4.54 -12.74 -14.92
N PRO A 23 -4.61 -11.65 -15.70
CA PRO A 23 -4.49 -11.75 -17.16
C PRO A 23 -3.25 -12.51 -17.63
N ILE A 24 -2.10 -12.30 -16.96
CA ILE A 24 -0.87 -13.07 -17.24
C ILE A 24 -1.08 -14.56 -16.94
N TYR A 25 -1.67 -14.88 -15.77
CA TYR A 25 -1.97 -16.25 -15.39
C TYR A 25 -2.93 -16.93 -16.39
N ASP A 26 -4.02 -16.27 -16.76
CA ASP A 26 -5.03 -16.79 -17.69
C ASP A 26 -4.44 -16.97 -19.11
N TRP A 27 -3.56 -16.05 -19.55
CA TRP A 27 -2.82 -16.18 -20.81
C TRP A 27 -1.91 -17.42 -20.84
N LEU A 28 -1.22 -17.70 -19.73
CA LEU A 28 -0.39 -18.91 -19.58
C LEU A 28 -1.21 -20.20 -19.58
N GLY A 29 -2.50 -20.12 -19.22
CA GLY A 29 -3.45 -21.23 -19.24
C GLY A 29 -3.78 -21.76 -20.64
N HIS A 30 -3.44 -21.02 -21.70
CA HIS A 30 -3.56 -21.52 -23.08
C HIS A 30 -2.48 -22.54 -23.46
N SER A 31 -1.33 -22.53 -22.78
CA SER A 31 -0.17 -23.38 -23.13
C SER A 31 0.21 -24.38 -22.03
N TYR A 32 -0.18 -24.13 -20.78
CA TYR A 32 0.19 -24.96 -19.62
C TYR A 32 -1.04 -25.25 -18.76
N SER A 33 -1.15 -26.47 -18.24
CA SER A 33 -2.30 -26.89 -17.41
C SER A 33 -1.90 -27.14 -15.95
N GLY A 34 -2.81 -26.78 -15.03
CA GLY A 34 -2.71 -27.12 -13.61
C GLY A 34 -1.49 -26.52 -12.90
N TYR A 35 -0.69 -27.38 -12.25
CA TYR A 35 0.47 -26.96 -11.45
C TYR A 35 1.59 -26.31 -12.29
N GLN A 36 1.68 -26.63 -13.58
CA GLN A 36 2.66 -26.03 -14.49
C GLN A 36 2.35 -24.56 -14.79
N GLN A 37 1.07 -24.21 -14.92
CA GLN A 37 0.63 -22.82 -15.12
C GLN A 37 1.03 -21.93 -13.94
N LEU A 38 0.85 -22.44 -12.71
CA LEU A 38 1.28 -21.75 -11.50
C LEU A 38 2.81 -21.64 -11.41
N GLY A 39 3.53 -22.72 -11.73
CA GLY A 39 4.99 -22.72 -11.73
C GLY A 39 5.57 -21.68 -12.70
N VAL A 40 5.06 -21.62 -13.93
CA VAL A 40 5.51 -20.65 -14.94
C VAL A 40 5.16 -19.21 -14.54
N ALA A 41 3.96 -18.98 -13.99
CA ALA A 41 3.59 -17.66 -13.48
C ALA A 41 4.50 -17.20 -12.32
N LEU A 42 4.87 -18.11 -11.41
CA LEU A 42 5.81 -17.82 -10.33
C LEU A 42 7.24 -17.57 -10.83
N MET A 43 7.69 -18.30 -11.87
CA MET A 43 8.98 -18.03 -12.51
C MET A 43 9.02 -16.65 -13.18
N LEU A 44 7.96 -16.24 -13.86
CA LEU A 44 7.88 -14.89 -14.42
C LEU A 44 7.91 -13.83 -13.31
N ALA A 45 7.15 -14.05 -12.23
CA ALA A 45 7.16 -13.15 -11.09
C ALA A 45 8.54 -13.06 -10.43
N SER A 46 9.29 -14.17 -10.31
CA SER A 46 10.62 -14.17 -9.73
C SER A 46 11.66 -13.46 -10.63
N VAL A 47 11.53 -13.55 -11.95
CA VAL A 47 12.37 -12.80 -12.89
C VAL A 47 12.14 -11.29 -12.74
N VAL A 48 10.88 -10.86 -12.67
CA VAL A 48 10.54 -9.43 -12.46
C VAL A 48 11.06 -8.95 -11.10
N ALA A 49 10.83 -9.74 -10.04
CA ALA A 49 11.34 -9.40 -8.70
C ALA A 49 12.88 -9.36 -8.65
N GLY A 50 13.55 -10.26 -9.37
CA GLY A 50 15.01 -10.26 -9.52
C GLY A 50 15.51 -9.01 -10.25
N TYR A 51 14.82 -8.59 -11.30
CA TYR A 51 15.13 -7.35 -12.01
C TYR A 51 14.98 -6.12 -11.11
N ASP A 52 13.90 -6.04 -10.34
CA ASP A 52 13.68 -4.95 -9.37
C ASP A 52 14.78 -4.91 -8.30
N LEU A 53 15.21 -6.08 -7.81
CA LEU A 53 16.32 -6.19 -6.87
C LEU A 53 17.63 -5.68 -7.47
N VAL A 54 17.93 -6.01 -8.73
CA VAL A 54 19.14 -5.52 -9.41
C VAL A 54 19.11 -4.00 -9.55
N ILE A 55 17.99 -3.41 -9.95
CA ILE A 55 17.85 -1.95 -10.00
C ILE A 55 18.04 -1.35 -8.60
N GLY A 56 17.43 -1.94 -7.57
CA GLY A 56 17.59 -1.50 -6.19
C GLY A 56 19.05 -1.48 -5.73
N ILE A 57 19.82 -2.53 -6.06
CA ILE A 57 21.25 -2.61 -5.76
C ILE A 57 22.03 -1.55 -6.53
N VAL A 58 21.76 -1.37 -7.82
CA VAL A 58 22.44 -0.33 -8.64
C VAL A 58 22.17 1.07 -8.07
N LEU A 59 20.94 1.36 -7.68
CA LEU A 59 20.59 2.63 -7.04
C LEU A 59 21.31 2.80 -5.70
N ALA A 60 21.36 1.76 -4.85
CA ALA A 60 22.06 1.81 -3.58
C ALA A 60 23.57 2.07 -3.74
N ILE A 61 24.21 1.44 -4.73
CA ILE A 61 25.63 1.68 -5.05
C ILE A 61 25.82 3.12 -5.52
N ARG A 62 24.97 3.61 -6.43
CA ARG A 62 25.05 4.98 -6.94
C ARG A 62 24.84 6.02 -5.85
N ASP A 63 23.92 5.78 -4.93
CA ASP A 63 23.63 6.67 -3.81
C ASP A 63 24.85 6.76 -2.87
N THR A 64 25.42 5.60 -2.49
CA THR A 64 26.65 5.52 -1.69
C THR A 64 27.83 6.24 -2.37
N TRP A 65 27.94 6.13 -3.70
CA TRP A 65 28.99 6.81 -4.46
C TRP A 65 28.76 8.32 -4.54
N ALA A 66 27.51 8.75 -4.72
CA ALA A 66 27.13 10.15 -4.76
C ALA A 66 27.39 10.83 -3.41
N GLU A 67 27.03 10.20 -2.29
CA GLU A 67 27.32 10.68 -0.93
C GLU A 67 28.82 10.89 -0.72
N LYS A 68 29.64 9.91 -1.10
CA LYS A 68 31.11 9.98 -1.01
C LYS A 68 31.69 11.11 -1.86
N LYS A 69 31.19 11.31 -3.08
CA LYS A 69 31.72 12.31 -4.02
C LYS A 69 31.27 13.74 -3.68
N LEU A 70 30.02 13.90 -3.26
CA LEU A 70 29.45 15.20 -2.94
C LEU A 70 29.95 15.76 -1.60
N LYS A 71 30.68 14.95 -0.80
CA LYS A 71 31.06 15.28 0.58
C LYS A 71 29.88 15.96 1.26
N ILE A 72 28.68 15.41 1.10
CA ILE A 72 27.54 15.81 1.89
C ILE A 72 28.06 15.59 3.29
N LYS A 73 28.44 16.70 3.96
CA LYS A 73 28.81 16.63 5.36
C LYS A 73 27.66 15.88 5.94
N GLU A 74 27.94 14.74 6.59
CA GLU A 74 27.04 14.26 7.60
C GLU A 74 26.62 15.53 8.32
N ALA A 75 25.35 15.92 8.19
CA ALA A 75 24.71 16.53 9.33
C ALA A 75 24.91 15.45 10.38
N LYS A 76 26.04 15.56 11.09
CA LYS A 76 26.36 14.73 12.23
C LYS A 76 25.24 15.06 13.18
N SER A 77 24.16 14.31 13.05
CA SER A 77 23.32 13.90 14.14
C SER A 77 24.25 13.08 15.01
N GLU A 78 25.09 13.79 15.75
CA GLU A 78 25.61 13.33 17.01
C GLU A 78 24.38 13.16 17.90
N ASP A 79 23.73 12.02 17.71
CA ASP A 79 22.85 11.35 18.64
C ASP A 79 22.73 9.95 18.07
N LYS A 80 23.50 9.01 18.65
CA LYS A 80 23.14 7.60 18.55
C LYS A 80 21.72 7.52 19.08
N ILE A 81 20.74 7.40 18.17
CA ILE A 81 19.34 7.16 18.53
C ILE A 81 19.34 5.93 19.42
N SER A 82 19.22 6.15 20.72
CA SER A 82 19.17 5.09 21.70
C SER A 82 17.75 4.56 21.66
N PRO A 83 17.52 3.24 21.72
CA PRO A 83 16.17 2.70 21.83
C PRO A 83 15.44 3.18 23.10
N LYS A 84 16.13 3.84 24.04
CA LYS A 84 15.53 4.52 25.20
C LYS A 84 14.81 5.82 24.81
N ASP A 85 15.31 6.55 23.82
CA ASP A 85 14.75 7.84 23.35
C ASP A 85 13.37 7.64 22.71
N VAL A 86 13.08 6.41 22.26
CA VAL A 86 11.76 6.03 21.75
C VAL A 86 10.68 6.18 22.81
N LYS A 87 10.99 5.92 24.09
CA LYS A 87 10.03 6.07 25.19
C LYS A 87 9.83 7.51 25.64
N GLU A 88 10.72 8.42 25.24
CA GLU A 88 10.65 9.84 25.59
C GLU A 88 9.77 10.65 24.61
N PHE A 89 9.26 10.01 23.55
CA PHE A 89 8.33 10.66 22.64
C PHE A 89 7.03 11.10 23.33
N HIS A 90 6.54 12.28 22.92
CA HIS A 90 5.30 12.87 23.41
C HIS A 90 4.12 11.90 23.26
N LEU A 91 3.13 11.98 24.16
CA LEU A 91 1.95 11.10 24.15
C LEU A 91 1.23 11.09 22.79
N ASP A 92 1.20 12.23 22.09
CA ASP A 92 0.59 12.35 20.76
C ASP A 92 1.19 11.37 19.74
N TYR A 93 2.51 11.14 19.80
CA TYR A 93 3.20 10.19 18.93
C TYR A 93 2.73 8.75 19.16
N TRP A 94 2.60 8.36 20.43
CA TRP A 94 2.15 7.03 20.81
C TRP A 94 0.67 6.80 20.46
N THR A 95 -0.17 7.81 20.64
CA THR A 95 -1.59 7.75 20.22
C THR A 95 -1.71 7.56 18.71
N ILE A 96 -0.97 8.34 17.90
CA ILE A 96 -0.97 8.19 16.44
C ILE A 96 -0.47 6.80 16.04
N THR A 97 0.61 6.33 16.65
CA THR A 97 1.19 5.01 16.37
C THR A 97 0.18 3.89 16.66
N ALA A 98 -0.47 3.92 17.82
CA ALA A 98 -1.49 2.94 18.19
C ALA A 98 -2.66 2.95 17.19
N ILE A 99 -3.17 4.13 16.82
CA ILE A 99 -4.25 4.24 15.83
C ILE A 99 -3.84 3.60 14.50
N ILE A 100 -2.62 3.87 14.01
CA ILE A 100 -2.12 3.30 12.75
C ILE A 100 -2.00 1.77 12.84
N MET A 101 -1.53 1.23 13.97
CA MET A 101 -1.43 -0.23 14.16
C MET A 101 -2.81 -0.90 14.06
N PHE A 102 -3.81 -0.40 14.79
CA PHE A 102 -5.17 -0.95 14.74
C PHE A 102 -5.82 -0.77 13.36
N TYR A 103 -5.56 0.37 12.71
CA TYR A 103 -6.04 0.64 11.36
C TYR A 103 -5.51 -0.40 10.37
N TYR A 104 -4.21 -0.73 10.42
CA TYR A 104 -3.62 -1.76 9.57
C TYR A 104 -4.11 -3.17 9.88
N MET A 105 -4.41 -3.49 11.15
CA MET A 105 -5.05 -4.76 11.50
C MET A 105 -6.42 -4.94 10.86
N THR A 106 -7.11 -3.85 10.48
CA THR A 106 -8.42 -3.91 9.83
C THR A 106 -8.28 -3.92 8.31
N ILE A 107 -7.47 -3.02 7.76
CA ILE A 107 -7.34 -2.84 6.31
C ILE A 107 -6.67 -4.03 5.63
N PHE A 108 -5.60 -4.60 6.20
CA PHE A 108 -4.89 -5.68 5.51
C PHE A 108 -5.74 -6.94 5.35
N PRO A 109 -6.41 -7.47 6.38
CA PRO A 109 -7.33 -8.59 6.21
C PRO A 109 -8.47 -8.27 5.24
N PHE A 110 -9.03 -7.06 5.30
CA PHE A 110 -10.10 -6.66 4.38
C PHE A 110 -9.65 -6.74 2.92
N VAL A 111 -8.49 -6.18 2.58
CA VAL A 111 -7.96 -6.25 1.20
C VAL A 111 -7.60 -7.68 0.81
N SER A 112 -6.99 -8.46 1.71
CA SER A 112 -6.61 -9.86 1.43
C SER A 112 -7.82 -10.73 1.14
N PHE A 113 -8.93 -10.54 1.84
CA PHE A 113 -10.17 -11.30 1.64
C PHE A 113 -11.20 -10.59 0.75
N GLY A 114 -10.94 -9.36 0.32
CA GLY A 114 -11.90 -8.50 -0.38
C GLY A 114 -12.46 -9.15 -1.65
N VAL A 115 -11.60 -9.80 -2.45
CA VAL A 115 -12.02 -10.52 -3.66
C VAL A 115 -13.04 -11.62 -3.33
N LEU A 116 -12.82 -12.38 -2.26
CA LEU A 116 -13.72 -13.44 -1.82
C LEU A 116 -15.00 -12.87 -1.22
N PHE A 117 -14.89 -11.77 -0.47
CA PHE A 117 -16.01 -11.05 0.12
C PHE A 117 -16.97 -10.54 -0.96
N PHE A 118 -16.46 -9.83 -1.98
CA PHE A 118 -17.28 -9.31 -3.08
C PHE A 118 -17.89 -10.43 -3.92
N ALA A 119 -17.14 -11.51 -4.18
CA ALA A 119 -17.66 -12.66 -4.91
C ALA A 119 -18.80 -13.37 -4.15
N ARG A 120 -18.68 -13.56 -2.83
CA ARG A 120 -19.69 -14.28 -2.03
C ARG A 120 -20.92 -13.44 -1.73
N LYS A 121 -20.71 -12.18 -1.31
CA LYS A 121 -21.77 -11.28 -0.85
C LYS A 121 -22.49 -10.58 -2.00
N PHE A 122 -21.75 -10.07 -2.99
CA PHE A 122 -22.30 -9.28 -4.09
C PHE A 122 -22.41 -10.06 -5.41
N LYS A 123 -22.06 -11.36 -5.40
CA LYS A 123 -22.12 -12.26 -6.58
C LYS A 123 -21.32 -11.76 -7.78
N PHE A 124 -20.30 -10.94 -7.53
CA PHE A 124 -19.40 -10.47 -8.57
C PHE A 124 -18.53 -11.60 -9.10
N ASN A 125 -18.23 -11.56 -10.39
CA ASN A 125 -17.24 -12.46 -10.96
C ASN A 125 -15.85 -12.13 -10.37
N ALA A 126 -14.89 -13.03 -10.59
CA ALA A 126 -13.57 -12.87 -9.99
C ALA A 126 -12.80 -11.66 -10.54
N THR A 127 -13.12 -11.17 -11.73
CA THR A 127 -12.49 -10.00 -12.36
C THR A 127 -13.05 -8.71 -11.74
N ASP A 128 -14.37 -8.57 -11.70
CA ASP A 128 -15.05 -7.42 -11.09
C ASP A 128 -14.72 -7.29 -9.61
N SER A 129 -14.64 -8.41 -8.88
CA SER A 129 -14.25 -8.42 -7.47
C SER A 129 -12.82 -7.91 -7.26
N ARG A 130 -11.90 -8.18 -8.20
CA ARG A 130 -10.52 -7.66 -8.16
C ARG A 130 -10.47 -6.17 -8.49
N THR A 131 -11.21 -5.75 -9.52
CA THR A 131 -11.33 -4.34 -9.92
C THR A 131 -11.84 -3.51 -8.74
N VAL A 132 -12.91 -3.94 -8.09
CA VAL A 132 -13.46 -3.25 -6.92
C VAL A 132 -12.47 -3.22 -5.77
N ASN A 133 -11.78 -4.33 -5.50
CA ASN A 133 -10.78 -4.39 -4.44
C ASN A 133 -9.56 -3.49 -4.71
N SER A 134 -9.19 -3.26 -5.98
CA SER A 134 -8.05 -2.40 -6.34
C SER A 134 -8.37 -0.90 -6.36
N ILE A 135 -9.66 -0.50 -6.37
CA ILE A 135 -10.07 0.92 -6.29
C ILE A 135 -9.53 1.61 -5.04
N VAL A 136 -9.53 0.93 -3.88
CA VAL A 136 -8.99 1.50 -2.64
C VAL A 136 -7.52 1.91 -2.81
N TYR A 137 -6.75 1.12 -3.56
CA TYR A 137 -5.37 1.47 -3.89
C TYR A 137 -5.26 2.56 -4.96
N MET A 138 -6.15 2.57 -5.94
CA MET A 138 -6.18 3.58 -7.00
C MET A 138 -6.54 4.98 -6.48
N ILE A 139 -7.56 5.07 -5.62
CA ILE A 139 -7.93 6.32 -4.93
C ILE A 139 -6.78 6.74 -4.02
N SER A 140 -6.23 5.82 -3.23
CA SER A 140 -5.08 6.11 -2.37
C SER A 140 -3.87 6.60 -3.16
N MET A 141 -3.60 6.05 -4.35
CA MET A 141 -2.51 6.48 -5.22
C MET A 141 -2.65 7.96 -5.61
N GLY A 142 -3.85 8.40 -6.01
CA GLY A 142 -4.11 9.79 -6.38
C GLY A 142 -4.28 10.74 -5.19
N ALA A 143 -4.83 10.27 -4.07
CA ALA A 143 -5.12 11.08 -2.89
C ALA A 143 -3.89 11.29 -1.98
N SER A 144 -2.97 10.32 -1.90
CA SER A 144 -1.77 10.38 -1.04
C SER A 144 -0.85 11.60 -1.27
N PRO A 145 -0.57 12.08 -2.49
CA PRO A 145 0.27 13.25 -2.69
C PRO A 145 -0.48 14.54 -2.34
N ILE A 146 -1.79 14.62 -2.61
CA ILE A 146 -2.65 15.77 -2.30
C ILE A 146 -2.81 15.90 -0.78
N LEU A 147 -3.26 14.83 -0.13
CA LEU A 147 -3.44 14.79 1.32
C LEU A 147 -2.10 14.91 2.05
N GLY A 148 -1.03 14.29 1.52
CA GLY A 148 0.32 14.42 2.07
C GLY A 148 0.86 15.85 1.99
N ALA A 149 0.55 16.60 0.91
CA ALA A 149 0.88 18.02 0.81
C ALA A 149 0.02 18.87 1.74
N LEU A 150 -1.28 18.57 1.85
CA LEU A 150 -2.22 19.28 2.72
C LEU A 150 -1.86 19.13 4.21
N MET A 151 -1.62 17.90 4.67
CA MET A 151 -1.19 17.61 6.04
C MET A 151 0.13 18.30 6.35
N GLY A 152 1.08 18.29 5.40
CA GLY A 152 2.35 18.98 5.52
C GLY A 152 2.23 20.50 5.67
N ARG A 153 1.14 21.12 5.20
CA ARG A 153 0.88 22.56 5.36
C ARG A 153 0.09 22.90 6.62
N LEU A 154 -0.82 22.04 7.04
CA LEU A 154 -1.75 22.33 8.15
C LEU A 154 -1.24 21.88 9.51
N GLY A 155 -0.29 20.94 9.59
CA GLY A 155 0.33 20.48 10.84
C GLY A 155 -0.60 19.73 11.81
N ARG A 156 -1.89 19.56 11.48
CA ARG A 156 -2.92 18.94 12.34
C ARG A 156 -3.10 17.44 12.07
N ASN A 157 -2.01 16.69 12.06
CA ASN A 157 -1.99 15.28 11.64
C ASN A 157 -3.00 14.40 12.40
N LEU A 158 -3.19 14.62 13.71
CA LEU A 158 -4.10 13.85 14.54
C LEU A 158 -5.57 13.96 14.09
N ILE A 159 -6.01 15.16 13.69
CA ILE A 159 -7.39 15.38 13.22
C ILE A 159 -7.64 14.64 11.91
N PHE A 160 -6.68 14.68 10.99
CA PHE A 160 -6.76 13.94 9.72
C PHE A 160 -6.84 12.43 9.96
N VAL A 161 -6.05 11.90 10.90
CA VAL A 161 -6.07 10.48 11.27
C VAL A 161 -7.43 10.09 11.88
N LEU A 162 -7.99 10.91 12.78
CA LEU A 162 -9.30 10.64 13.39
C LEU A 162 -10.43 10.65 12.35
N ILE A 163 -10.44 11.64 11.45
CA ILE A 163 -11.41 11.72 10.35
C ILE A 163 -11.29 10.48 9.45
N ALA A 164 -10.06 10.06 9.10
CA ALA A 164 -9.84 8.86 8.30
C ALA A 164 -10.42 7.61 8.96
N VAL A 165 -10.20 7.41 10.26
CA VAL A 165 -10.76 6.27 11.01
C VAL A 165 -12.28 6.27 10.99
N LEU A 166 -12.92 7.42 11.21
CA LEU A 166 -14.38 7.54 11.19
C LEU A 166 -14.97 7.24 9.81
N ILE A 167 -14.36 7.76 8.74
CA ILE A 167 -14.77 7.48 7.36
C ILE A 167 -14.62 5.99 7.06
N THR A 168 -13.47 5.39 7.40
CA THR A 168 -13.23 3.96 7.17
C THR A 168 -14.20 3.08 7.94
N MET A 169 -14.52 3.42 9.18
CA MET A 169 -15.52 2.72 9.97
C MET A 169 -16.91 2.79 9.32
N GLY A 170 -17.30 3.97 8.83
CA GLY A 170 -18.54 4.16 8.07
C GLY A 170 -18.60 3.32 6.81
N ALA A 171 -17.51 3.28 6.02
CA ALA A 171 -17.39 2.44 4.84
C ALA A 171 -17.52 0.94 5.16
N HIS A 172 -16.87 0.46 6.23
CA HIS A 172 -17.00 -0.93 6.67
C HIS A 172 -18.42 -1.25 7.14
N ALA A 173 -19.07 -0.35 7.88
CA ALA A 173 -20.46 -0.52 8.31
C ALA A 173 -21.42 -0.57 7.11
N LEU A 174 -21.26 0.34 6.14
CA LEU A 174 -22.03 0.32 4.89
C LEU A 174 -21.86 -1.02 4.17
N MET A 175 -20.61 -1.47 3.99
CA MET A 175 -20.34 -2.75 3.34
C MET A 175 -20.80 -3.97 4.15
N ALA A 176 -20.86 -3.89 5.47
CA ALA A 176 -21.30 -4.99 6.32
C ALA A 176 -22.83 -5.13 6.34
N PHE A 177 -23.55 -4.03 6.55
CA PHE A 177 -24.98 -4.03 6.83
C PHE A 177 -25.87 -3.70 5.64
N THR A 178 -25.31 -3.20 4.53
CA THR A 178 -26.09 -2.89 3.33
C THR A 178 -25.71 -3.78 2.14
N PHE A 179 -26.58 -3.74 1.13
CA PHE A 179 -26.36 -4.30 -0.21
C PHE A 179 -26.19 -3.20 -1.27
N LEU A 180 -25.88 -1.97 -0.84
CA LEU A 180 -25.50 -0.90 -1.75
C LEU A 180 -24.30 -1.36 -2.58
N THR A 181 -24.23 -0.89 -3.83
CA THR A 181 -23.17 -1.31 -4.74
C THR A 181 -21.80 -1.10 -4.07
N PRO A 182 -20.89 -2.10 -4.09
CA PRO A 182 -19.58 -2.01 -3.45
C PRO A 182 -18.79 -0.76 -3.86
N TRP A 183 -19.08 -0.28 -5.07
CA TRP A 183 -18.59 0.98 -5.63
C TRP A 183 -18.78 2.18 -4.70
N VAL A 184 -19.91 2.29 -4.00
CA VAL A 184 -20.21 3.41 -3.08
C VAL A 184 -19.49 3.27 -1.74
N GLY A 185 -19.29 2.03 -1.26
CA GLY A 185 -18.57 1.78 -0.01
C GLY A 185 -17.05 1.83 -0.15
N MET A 186 -16.53 1.65 -1.37
CA MET A 186 -15.11 1.61 -1.68
C MET A 186 -14.58 2.92 -2.28
N SER A 187 -15.47 3.84 -2.69
CA SER A 187 -15.16 5.17 -3.24
C SER A 187 -14.92 6.23 -2.17
#